data_AF-A0AAP2X7F9-F1
#
_entry.id   AF-A0AAP2X7F9-F1
#
_cell.length_a   1.000
_cell.length_b   1.000
_cell.length_c   1.000
_cell.angle_alpha   90.00
_cell.angle_beta   90.00
_cell.angle_gamma   90.00
#
_symmetry.space_group_name_H-M   'P 1'
#
loop_
_entity.id
_entity.type
_entity.pdbx_description
1 polymer ?
#
loop_
_entity_poly.entity_id
_entity_poly.type
_entity_poly.pdbx_seq_one_letter_code
_entity_poly.pdbx_strand_id
1 'polypeptide(L)'
;MMNYYSEEKKQMTMKEYTKVVRQGKTGTNFHQVGDIICVQEKLDGSNASFKVTDDNTLEVFSRRRQLDKGNTLGGFYQYAKNNFEDKLYIGSDCNLIFFGEWLVKHKVDYGEHLKEFYLFDVFDTSLGVYLPQSKVKAWAKHLNAKMPATLFEGKFTSYEVLLELVGKSALVEDGKGEGIVIKNQSRTDDLCEQLYTKYVAEAFLEKKQSKIKSPMPVTLTESWLAQFLTEARIEKHIFKLRDEEGIALVFPQFSAIMRSLGNSLIGDIIEEESDSMPAEFDDAQARKLIGRMAPPVLRGMIENEVTE
;
A
#
# COMPACT_ATOMS: atom_id res chain seq x y z
N MET A 1 -48.27 16.04 -16.57
CA MET A 1 -47.00 15.65 -17.20
C MET A 1 -45.95 15.69 -16.10
N MET A 2 -45.61 14.52 -15.55
CA MET A 2 -44.82 14.36 -14.34
C MET A 2 -43.37 14.18 -14.79
N ASN A 3 -42.53 15.20 -14.58
CA ASN A 3 -41.11 15.14 -14.92
C ASN A 3 -40.42 14.18 -13.96
N TYR A 4 -40.14 12.96 -14.44
CA TYR A 4 -39.16 12.08 -13.84
C TYR A 4 -37.78 12.73 -14.03
N TYR A 5 -37.24 13.28 -12.95
CA TYR A 5 -35.80 13.47 -12.84
C TYR A 5 -35.17 12.08 -12.80
N SER A 6 -34.50 11.70 -13.89
CA SER A 6 -33.51 10.64 -13.85
C SER A 6 -32.37 11.14 -12.96
N GLU A 7 -32.32 10.68 -11.72
CA GLU A 7 -31.07 10.70 -10.96
C GLU A 7 -30.08 9.85 -11.76
N GLU A 8 -29.15 10.52 -12.45
CA GLU A 8 -27.92 9.88 -12.89
C GLU A 8 -27.30 9.27 -11.63
N LYS A 9 -27.36 7.93 -11.50
CA LYS A 9 -26.53 7.18 -10.56
C LYS A 9 -25.10 7.61 -10.85
N LYS A 10 -24.59 8.55 -10.06
CA LYS A 10 -23.20 8.97 -10.10
C LYS A 10 -22.39 7.70 -9.85
N GLN A 11 -21.82 7.15 -10.92
CA GLN A 11 -21.01 5.94 -10.87
C GLN A 11 -19.95 6.20 -9.80
N MET A 12 -20.07 5.56 -8.63
CA MET A 12 -19.15 5.78 -7.53
C MET A 12 -17.77 5.41 -8.05
N THR A 13 -16.94 6.44 -8.21
CA THR A 13 -15.51 6.32 -8.46
C THR A 13 -14.93 5.36 -7.42
N MET A 14 -14.12 4.41 -7.89
CA MET A 14 -13.41 3.45 -7.05
C MET A 14 -12.79 4.14 -5.82
N LYS A 15 -13.15 3.66 -4.61
CA LYS A 15 -12.56 4.15 -3.36
C LYS A 15 -11.16 3.57 -3.20
N GLU A 16 -10.14 4.42 -3.24
CA GLU A 16 -8.78 4.00 -2.88
C GLU A 16 -8.67 3.73 -1.38
N TYR A 17 -7.81 2.78 -0.99
CA TYR A 17 -7.48 2.57 0.42
C TYR A 17 -6.73 3.77 0.99
N THR A 18 -7.14 4.23 2.16
CA THR A 18 -6.58 5.44 2.80
C THR A 18 -5.09 5.26 3.04
N LYS A 19 -4.29 6.30 2.75
CA LYS A 19 -2.84 6.25 2.92
C LYS A 19 -2.50 6.19 4.41
N VAL A 20 -1.92 5.07 4.85
CA VAL A 20 -1.39 4.94 6.22
C VAL A 20 -0.05 5.66 6.30
N VAL A 21 0.02 6.66 7.16
CA VAL A 21 1.20 7.53 7.33
C VAL A 21 2.26 6.89 8.23
N ARG A 22 3.53 7.24 7.99
CA ARG A 22 4.66 6.72 8.78
C ARG A 22 4.70 7.38 10.15
N GLN A 23 4.80 6.58 11.21
CA GLN A 23 4.93 7.08 12.57
C GLN A 23 6.24 7.85 12.77
N GLY A 24 6.19 8.92 13.56
CA GLY A 24 7.34 9.77 13.90
C GLY A 24 7.52 10.98 12.97
N LYS A 25 6.58 11.22 12.07
CA LYS A 25 6.49 12.43 11.24
C LYS A 25 5.64 13.51 11.91
N THR A 26 5.85 14.76 11.50
CA THR A 26 5.02 15.88 11.98
C THR A 26 3.55 15.56 11.76
N GLY A 27 2.72 15.70 12.80
CA GLY A 27 1.28 15.45 12.71
C GLY A 27 0.86 13.98 12.71
N THR A 28 1.75 13.02 12.98
CA THR A 28 1.41 11.57 12.99
C THR A 28 1.22 10.98 14.39
N ASN A 29 1.08 11.81 15.41
CA ASN A 29 0.84 11.32 16.77
C ASN A 29 -0.65 11.09 17.04
N PHE A 30 -1.18 10.01 16.48
CA PHE A 30 -2.62 9.72 16.48
C PHE A 30 -3.13 8.95 17.71
N HIS A 31 -2.22 8.38 18.49
CA HIS A 31 -2.55 7.48 19.61
C HIS A 31 -2.27 8.17 20.95
N GLN A 32 -3.21 8.04 21.88
CA GLN A 32 -3.09 8.52 23.26
C GLN A 32 -3.15 7.35 24.22
N VAL A 33 -2.48 7.51 25.37
CA VAL A 33 -2.43 6.47 26.40
C VAL A 33 -3.84 6.05 26.79
N GLY A 34 -4.12 4.75 26.73
CA GLY A 34 -5.42 4.16 27.05
C GLY A 34 -6.33 3.90 25.85
N ASP A 35 -6.01 4.44 24.66
CA ASP A 35 -6.72 4.10 23.43
C ASP A 35 -6.69 2.58 23.19
N ILE A 36 -7.77 2.03 22.65
CA ILE A 36 -7.77 0.63 22.21
C ILE A 36 -7.15 0.57 20.82
N ILE A 37 -6.11 -0.24 20.66
CA ILE A 37 -5.41 -0.42 19.38
C ILE A 37 -5.37 -1.88 18.96
N CYS A 38 -5.29 -2.09 17.65
CA CYS A 38 -4.96 -3.36 17.01
C CYS A 38 -3.67 -3.14 16.20
N VAL A 39 -2.64 -3.92 16.49
CA VAL A 39 -1.37 -3.90 15.75
C VAL A 39 -1.29 -5.16 14.92
N GLN A 40 -1.20 -4.99 13.61
CA GLN A 40 -1.08 -6.07 12.64
C GLN A 40 0.29 -6.02 11.98
N GLU A 41 0.82 -7.19 11.60
CA GLU A 41 1.98 -7.23 10.72
C GLU A 41 1.66 -6.48 9.42
N LYS A 42 2.65 -5.75 8.89
CA LYS A 42 2.55 -5.14 7.57
C LYS A 42 3.07 -6.16 6.55
N LEU A 43 2.20 -6.55 5.64
CA LEU A 43 2.55 -7.40 4.51
C LEU A 43 3.06 -6.55 3.34
N ASP A 44 4.01 -7.10 2.59
CA ASP A 44 4.68 -6.50 1.43
C ASP A 44 4.20 -7.17 0.14
N GLY A 45 3.01 -6.78 -0.32
CA GLY A 45 2.44 -7.26 -1.57
C GLY A 45 1.80 -6.13 -2.35
N SER A 46 0.77 -6.45 -3.12
CA SER A 46 -0.03 -5.46 -3.82
C SER A 46 -1.32 -5.19 -3.06
N ASN A 47 -1.67 -3.92 -2.91
CA ASN A 47 -3.00 -3.56 -2.42
C ASN A 47 -4.07 -4.04 -3.40
N ALA A 48 -5.06 -4.73 -2.85
CA ALA A 48 -6.12 -5.40 -3.59
C ALA A 48 -7.46 -5.17 -2.87
N SER A 49 -8.52 -4.97 -3.65
CA SER A 49 -9.85 -4.83 -3.08
C SER A 49 -10.94 -5.41 -3.96
N PHE A 50 -12.10 -5.66 -3.35
CA PHE A 50 -13.30 -6.06 -4.06
C PHE A 50 -14.55 -5.54 -3.37
N LYS A 51 -15.64 -5.47 -4.13
CA LYS A 51 -16.99 -5.18 -3.62
C LYS A 51 -18.03 -5.93 -4.43
N VAL A 52 -19.17 -6.21 -3.82
CA VAL A 52 -20.33 -6.73 -4.54
C VAL A 52 -21.18 -5.59 -5.06
N THR A 53 -21.64 -5.74 -6.28
CA THR A 53 -22.54 -4.80 -6.97
C THR A 53 -24.01 -5.15 -6.71
N ASP A 54 -24.90 -4.23 -7.06
CA ASP A 54 -26.36 -4.42 -6.96
C ASP A 54 -26.86 -5.64 -7.78
N ASP A 55 -26.12 -6.07 -8.80
CA ASP A 55 -26.43 -7.23 -9.65
C ASP A 55 -25.80 -8.56 -9.18
N ASN A 56 -25.29 -8.59 -7.93
CA ASN A 56 -24.65 -9.75 -7.30
C ASN A 56 -23.41 -10.25 -8.06
N THR A 57 -22.65 -9.33 -8.66
CA THR A 57 -21.36 -9.63 -9.28
C THR A 57 -20.23 -9.01 -8.46
N LEU A 58 -19.03 -9.58 -8.58
CA LEU A 58 -17.86 -9.06 -7.88
C LEU A 58 -17.09 -8.06 -8.74
N GLU A 59 -16.98 -6.81 -8.32
CA GLU A 59 -15.98 -5.90 -8.88
C GLU A 59 -14.68 -6.05 -8.09
N VAL A 60 -13.55 -6.17 -8.81
CA VAL A 60 -12.23 -6.41 -8.22
C VAL A 60 -11.30 -5.31 -8.67
N PHE A 61 -10.42 -4.85 -7.79
CA PHE A 61 -9.57 -3.68 -8.00
C PHE A 61 -8.15 -3.94 -7.47
N SER A 62 -7.16 -3.28 -8.08
CA SER A 62 -5.90 -2.98 -7.38
C SER A 62 -6.07 -1.69 -6.57
N ARG A 63 -4.98 -0.97 -6.24
CA ARG A 63 -5.08 0.30 -5.52
C ARG A 63 -5.79 1.42 -6.31
N ARG A 64 -5.60 1.48 -7.63
CA ARG A 64 -6.01 2.63 -8.47
C ARG A 64 -6.90 2.30 -9.67
N ARG A 65 -7.13 1.01 -9.93
CA ARG A 65 -7.89 0.59 -11.11
C ARG A 65 -8.72 -0.65 -10.86
N GLN A 66 -9.79 -0.77 -11.63
CA GLN A 66 -10.56 -1.99 -11.76
C GLN A 66 -9.77 -3.03 -12.55
N LEU A 67 -9.89 -4.29 -12.11
CA LEU A 67 -9.26 -5.45 -12.71
C LEU A 67 -10.27 -6.24 -13.53
N ASP A 68 -9.75 -6.87 -14.58
CA ASP A 68 -10.41 -7.74 -15.52
C ASP A 68 -9.45 -8.87 -15.95
N LYS A 69 -9.88 -9.66 -16.94
CA LYS A 69 -9.11 -10.80 -17.45
C LYS A 69 -7.78 -10.41 -18.12
N GLY A 70 -7.66 -9.19 -18.63
CA GLY A 70 -6.47 -8.65 -19.26
C GLY A 70 -5.48 -8.00 -18.28
N ASN A 71 -5.90 -7.66 -17.07
CA ASN A 71 -5.05 -6.97 -16.09
C ASN A 71 -5.24 -7.48 -14.65
N THR A 72 -4.94 -8.76 -14.42
CA THR A 72 -5.39 -9.51 -13.24
C THR A 72 -4.72 -9.19 -11.89
N LEU A 73 -3.78 -8.23 -11.82
CA LEU A 73 -2.88 -8.00 -10.67
C LEU A 73 -2.19 -9.31 -10.25
N GLY A 74 -1.49 -9.94 -11.19
CA GLY A 74 -0.83 -11.22 -10.94
C GLY A 74 -1.79 -12.31 -10.46
N GLY A 75 -3.00 -12.41 -11.04
CA GLY A 75 -3.97 -13.47 -10.73
C GLY A 75 -4.99 -13.16 -9.63
N PHE A 76 -4.88 -12.02 -8.93
CA PHE A 76 -5.85 -11.63 -7.90
C PHE A 76 -7.29 -11.57 -8.43
N TYR A 77 -7.49 -11.05 -9.64
CA TYR A 77 -8.82 -10.99 -10.28
C TYR A 77 -9.51 -12.36 -10.27
N GLN A 78 -8.82 -13.40 -10.74
CA GLN A 78 -9.38 -14.75 -10.80
C GLN A 78 -9.54 -15.37 -9.41
N TYR A 79 -8.58 -15.12 -8.51
CA TYR A 79 -8.64 -15.57 -7.13
C TYR A 79 -9.90 -15.02 -6.43
N ALA A 80 -10.14 -13.71 -6.52
CA ALA A 80 -11.27 -13.07 -5.87
C ALA A 80 -12.60 -13.58 -6.42
N LYS A 81 -12.73 -13.68 -7.75
CA LYS A 81 -13.91 -14.25 -8.42
C LYS A 81 -14.22 -15.66 -7.93
N ASN A 82 -13.22 -16.54 -7.91
CA ASN A 82 -13.41 -17.94 -7.52
C ASN A 82 -13.70 -18.14 -6.02
N ASN A 83 -13.19 -17.26 -5.15
CA ASN A 83 -13.24 -17.49 -3.70
C ASN A 83 -14.32 -16.69 -2.99
N PHE A 84 -14.80 -15.58 -3.55
CA PHE A 84 -15.66 -14.62 -2.85
C PHE A 84 -16.99 -14.33 -3.54
N GLU A 85 -17.10 -14.49 -4.87
CA GLU A 85 -18.30 -14.09 -5.62
C GLU A 85 -19.57 -14.81 -5.13
N ASP A 86 -19.49 -16.11 -4.85
CA ASP A 86 -20.65 -16.90 -4.38
C ASP A 86 -20.92 -16.77 -2.87
N LYS A 87 -20.08 -16.06 -2.11
CA LYS A 87 -20.17 -15.96 -0.64
C LYS A 87 -20.79 -14.65 -0.15
N LEU A 88 -20.96 -13.70 -1.06
CA LEU A 88 -21.48 -12.38 -0.78
C LEU A 88 -22.83 -12.25 -1.49
N TYR A 89 -23.84 -11.74 -0.79
CA TYR A 89 -25.21 -11.66 -1.31
C TYR A 89 -25.69 -10.22 -1.33
N ILE A 90 -26.71 -9.94 -2.15
CA ILE A 90 -27.40 -8.64 -2.20
C ILE A 90 -27.94 -8.26 -0.79
N GLY A 91 -27.73 -7.02 -0.37
CA GLY A 91 -28.19 -6.50 0.92
C GLY A 91 -27.26 -5.42 1.47
N SER A 92 -26.98 -5.44 2.78
CA SER A 92 -25.99 -4.54 3.41
C SER A 92 -24.59 -4.67 2.81
N ASP A 93 -24.28 -5.80 2.17
CA ASP A 93 -22.95 -6.15 1.71
C ASP A 93 -22.52 -5.34 0.48
N CYS A 94 -23.47 -4.79 -0.30
CA CYS A 94 -23.15 -3.93 -1.44
C CYS A 94 -22.56 -2.58 -1.03
N ASN A 95 -22.72 -2.19 0.23
CA ASN A 95 -22.07 -1.01 0.80
C ASN A 95 -20.67 -1.30 1.34
N LEU A 96 -20.17 -2.54 1.22
CA LEU A 96 -18.87 -2.92 1.78
C LEU A 96 -17.81 -3.04 0.70
N ILE A 97 -16.66 -2.43 0.98
CA ILE A 97 -15.43 -2.61 0.20
C ILE A 97 -14.42 -3.34 1.07
N PHE A 98 -13.97 -4.49 0.60
CA PHE A 98 -13.02 -5.34 1.29
C PHE A 98 -11.62 -5.02 0.79
N PHE A 99 -10.74 -4.57 1.69
CA PHE A 99 -9.35 -4.23 1.40
C PHE A 99 -8.40 -5.26 2.00
N GLY A 100 -7.47 -5.75 1.19
CA GLY A 100 -6.47 -6.69 1.63
C GLY A 100 -5.17 -6.57 0.86
N GLU A 101 -4.21 -7.39 1.28
CA GLU A 101 -2.94 -7.54 0.61
C GLU A 101 -2.97 -8.81 -0.24
N TRP A 102 -2.68 -8.67 -1.53
CA TRP A 102 -2.41 -9.78 -2.42
C TRP A 102 -0.91 -10.06 -2.45
N LEU A 103 -0.50 -11.22 -1.93
CA LEU A 103 0.92 -11.54 -1.81
C LEU A 103 1.49 -11.89 -3.19
N VAL A 104 2.29 -10.97 -3.70
CA VAL A 104 3.13 -11.15 -4.89
C VAL A 104 4.58 -10.91 -4.52
N LYS A 105 5.48 -11.31 -5.39
CA LYS A 105 6.91 -11.13 -5.17
C LYS A 105 7.27 -9.65 -5.22
N HIS A 106 7.56 -9.08 -4.05
CA HIS A 106 8.18 -7.79 -3.84
C HIS A 106 9.53 -8.00 -3.16
N LYS A 107 9.78 -7.29 -2.05
CA LYS A 107 11.04 -7.39 -1.31
C LYS A 107 11.00 -8.52 -0.29
N VAL A 108 9.86 -8.76 0.35
CA VAL A 108 9.64 -9.96 1.16
C VAL A 108 9.36 -11.14 0.24
N ASP A 109 10.10 -12.23 0.43
CA ASP A 109 9.78 -13.52 -0.18
C ASP A 109 8.90 -14.33 0.77
N TYR A 110 7.63 -14.47 0.39
CA TYR A 110 6.61 -15.21 1.13
C TYR A 110 6.56 -16.70 0.79
N GLY A 111 7.43 -17.20 -0.12
CA GLY A 111 7.53 -18.61 -0.45
C GLY A 111 6.19 -19.23 -0.87
N GLU A 112 5.73 -20.24 -0.14
CA GLU A 112 4.48 -20.95 -0.42
C GLU A 112 3.21 -20.08 -0.23
N HIS A 113 3.32 -18.94 0.44
CA HIS A 113 2.20 -18.02 0.66
C HIS A 113 2.00 -17.00 -0.48
N LEU A 114 2.79 -17.07 -1.55
CA LEU A 114 2.53 -16.26 -2.75
C LEU A 114 1.16 -16.62 -3.37
N LYS A 115 0.49 -15.62 -3.94
CA LYS A 115 -0.87 -15.73 -4.51
C LYS A 115 -1.93 -16.06 -3.46
N GLU A 116 -1.74 -15.57 -2.24
CA GLU A 116 -2.75 -15.59 -1.18
C GLU A 116 -3.23 -14.16 -0.88
N PHE A 117 -4.51 -14.04 -0.48
CA PHE A 117 -5.11 -12.76 -0.12
C PHE A 117 -5.35 -12.65 1.40
N TYR A 118 -4.90 -11.53 1.97
CA TYR A 118 -5.00 -11.23 3.39
C TYR A 118 -5.88 -9.99 3.61
N LEU A 119 -7.12 -10.21 4.06
CA LEU A 119 -8.06 -9.14 4.37
C LEU A 119 -7.58 -8.35 5.60
N PHE A 120 -7.41 -7.05 5.48
CA PHE A 120 -6.95 -6.21 6.60
C PHE A 120 -7.96 -5.16 7.04
N ASP A 121 -8.84 -4.67 6.17
CA ASP A 121 -9.86 -3.69 6.51
C ASP A 121 -11.11 -3.83 5.62
N VAL A 122 -12.25 -3.36 6.14
CA VAL A 122 -13.50 -3.27 5.40
C VAL A 122 -14.03 -1.86 5.55
N PHE A 123 -14.41 -1.22 4.46
CA PHE A 123 -14.99 0.12 4.44
C PHE A 123 -16.47 0.05 4.15
N ASP A 124 -17.28 0.73 4.96
CA ASP A 124 -18.71 0.88 4.75
C ASP A 124 -18.99 2.20 4.03
N THR A 125 -19.39 2.13 2.77
CA THR A 125 -19.67 3.29 1.91
C THR A 125 -20.93 4.03 2.31
N SER A 126 -21.85 3.41 3.03
CA SER A 126 -23.07 4.07 3.51
C SER A 126 -22.79 4.99 4.71
N LEU A 127 -21.82 4.59 5.53
CA LEU A 127 -21.39 5.35 6.72
C LEU A 127 -20.15 6.21 6.45
N GLY A 128 -19.38 5.91 5.39
CA GLY A 128 -18.13 6.59 5.09
C GLY A 128 -17.00 6.23 6.06
N VAL A 129 -17.04 5.08 6.72
CA VAL A 129 -16.08 4.69 7.76
C VAL A 129 -15.53 3.28 7.56
N TYR A 130 -14.31 3.04 8.04
CA TYR A 130 -13.81 1.67 8.18
C TYR A 130 -14.45 0.99 9.39
N LEU A 131 -14.75 -0.29 9.23
CA LEU A 131 -15.31 -1.11 10.29
C LEU A 131 -14.26 -1.40 11.38
N PRO A 132 -14.66 -1.48 12.66
CA PRO A 132 -13.78 -1.99 13.71
C PRO A 132 -13.23 -3.38 13.38
N GLN A 133 -12.01 -3.67 13.80
CA GLN A 133 -11.30 -4.92 13.50
C GLN A 133 -12.05 -6.17 14.00
N SER A 134 -12.89 -6.05 15.03
CA SER A 134 -13.79 -7.14 15.45
C SER A 134 -14.79 -7.54 14.35
N LYS A 135 -15.33 -6.57 13.61
CA LYS A 135 -16.20 -6.83 12.44
C LYS A 135 -15.40 -7.32 11.24
N VAL A 136 -14.20 -6.78 11.01
CA VAL A 136 -13.30 -7.26 9.94
C VAL A 136 -12.96 -8.74 10.14
N LYS A 137 -12.65 -9.17 11.37
CA LYS A 137 -12.44 -10.58 11.72
C LYS A 137 -13.66 -11.46 11.46
N ALA A 138 -14.86 -10.95 11.76
CA ALA A 138 -16.10 -11.66 11.46
C ALA A 138 -16.29 -11.86 9.95
N TRP A 139 -16.00 -10.82 9.16
CA TRP A 139 -16.01 -10.89 7.69
C TRP A 139 -14.96 -11.84 7.12
N ALA A 140 -13.73 -11.80 7.64
CA ALA A 140 -12.67 -12.72 7.24
C ALA A 140 -13.11 -14.17 7.46
N LYS A 141 -13.72 -14.46 8.62
CA LYS A 141 -14.27 -15.78 8.93
C LYS A 141 -15.39 -16.18 7.97
N HIS A 142 -16.34 -15.29 7.69
CA HIS A 142 -17.45 -15.54 6.77
C HIS A 142 -16.94 -15.86 5.35
N LEU A 143 -15.97 -15.10 4.86
CA LEU A 143 -15.38 -15.28 3.55
C LEU A 143 -14.39 -16.45 3.45
N ASN A 144 -13.99 -17.01 4.59
CA ASN A 144 -12.82 -17.88 4.70
C ASN A 144 -11.56 -17.21 4.12
N ALA A 145 -11.40 -15.91 4.37
CA ALA A 145 -10.23 -15.12 3.98
C ALA A 145 -9.19 -15.13 5.12
N LYS A 146 -7.92 -15.14 4.74
CA LYS A 146 -6.81 -14.95 5.70
C LYS A 146 -6.77 -13.49 6.16
N MET A 147 -6.11 -13.24 7.28
CA MET A 147 -5.84 -11.90 7.81
C MET A 147 -4.36 -11.79 8.17
N PRO A 148 -3.75 -10.59 8.07
CA PRO A 148 -2.42 -10.37 8.64
C PRO A 148 -2.40 -10.73 10.12
N ALA A 149 -1.28 -11.27 10.61
CA ALA A 149 -1.13 -11.62 12.01
C ALA A 149 -1.40 -10.41 12.91
N THR A 150 -2.27 -10.60 13.89
CA THR A 150 -2.48 -9.64 14.96
C THR A 150 -1.39 -9.83 16.00
N LEU A 151 -0.46 -8.88 16.06
CA LEU A 151 0.71 -8.93 16.94
C LEU A 151 0.40 -8.38 18.34
N PHE A 152 -0.56 -7.47 18.44
CA PHE A 152 -1.03 -6.92 19.72
C PHE A 152 -2.46 -6.38 19.60
N GLU A 153 -3.28 -6.63 20.62
CA GLU A 153 -4.57 -5.98 20.83
C GLU A 153 -4.70 -5.58 22.29
N GLY A 154 -5.00 -4.30 22.53
CA GLY A 154 -5.12 -3.80 23.88
C GLY A 154 -5.01 -2.30 23.98
N LYS A 155 -4.73 -1.82 25.20
CA LYS A 155 -4.54 -0.40 25.46
C LYS A 155 -3.17 0.06 24.98
N PHE A 156 -3.14 1.15 24.21
CA PHE A 156 -1.91 1.84 23.87
C PHE A 156 -1.26 2.41 25.12
N THR A 157 0.03 2.13 25.30
CA THR A 157 0.84 2.66 26.40
C THR A 157 1.85 3.67 25.88
N SER A 158 2.68 3.28 24.92
CA SER A 158 3.62 4.15 24.25
C SER A 158 4.07 3.52 22.92
N TYR A 159 4.64 4.33 22.01
CA TYR A 159 5.14 3.80 20.74
C TYR A 159 6.41 2.97 20.90
N GLU A 160 7.22 3.26 21.93
CA GLU A 160 8.49 2.57 22.20
C GLU A 160 8.25 1.07 22.41
N VAL A 161 7.18 0.70 23.11
CA VAL A 161 6.81 -0.71 23.34
C VAL A 161 6.41 -1.40 22.03
N LEU A 162 5.84 -0.68 21.08
CA LEU A 162 5.43 -1.25 19.79
C LEU A 162 6.61 -1.48 18.84
N LEU A 163 7.77 -0.86 19.07
CA LEU A 163 8.96 -1.06 18.24
C LEU A 163 9.46 -2.51 18.29
N GLU A 164 9.25 -3.23 19.39
CA GLU A 164 9.60 -4.65 19.53
C GLU A 164 8.77 -5.57 18.62
N LEU A 165 7.69 -5.06 18.02
CA LEU A 165 6.86 -5.81 17.08
C LEU A 165 7.29 -5.59 15.62
N VAL A 166 8.12 -4.58 15.36
CA VAL A 166 8.55 -4.23 13.99
C VAL A 166 9.43 -5.34 13.43
N GLY A 167 9.02 -5.90 12.29
CA GLY A 167 9.74 -6.98 11.62
C GLY A 167 9.30 -8.39 12.02
N LYS A 168 8.43 -8.52 13.04
CA LYS A 168 7.76 -9.79 13.34
C LYS A 168 6.78 -10.13 12.23
N SER A 169 6.74 -11.40 11.83
CA SER A 169 5.79 -11.92 10.86
C SER A 169 5.37 -13.35 11.20
N ALA A 170 4.16 -13.72 10.82
CA ALA A 170 3.71 -15.11 10.90
C ALA A 170 4.07 -15.93 9.65
N LEU A 171 4.48 -15.28 8.56
CA LEU A 171 4.68 -15.89 7.24
C LEU A 171 6.16 -16.05 6.87
N VAL A 172 7.05 -15.31 7.55
CA VAL A 172 8.49 -15.34 7.30
C VAL A 172 9.26 -15.39 8.61
N GLU A 173 10.55 -15.72 8.53
CA GLU A 173 11.43 -15.75 9.69
C GLU A 173 11.46 -14.40 10.44
N ASP A 174 11.68 -14.47 11.75
CA ASP A 174 11.70 -13.29 12.61
C ASP A 174 12.71 -12.23 12.13
N GLY A 175 12.29 -10.96 12.16
CA GLY A 175 13.07 -9.83 11.65
C GLY A 175 13.03 -9.65 10.12
N LYS A 176 12.38 -10.54 9.36
CA LYS A 176 12.21 -10.40 7.90
C LYS A 176 10.86 -9.79 7.49
N GLY A 177 9.94 -9.55 8.42
CA GLY A 177 8.69 -8.85 8.14
C GLY A 177 8.92 -7.38 7.74
N GLU A 178 8.04 -6.82 6.92
CA GLU A 178 8.20 -5.44 6.44
C GLU A 178 8.03 -4.41 7.55
N GLY A 179 7.13 -4.67 8.51
CA GLY A 179 6.81 -3.74 9.58
C GLY A 179 5.49 -4.04 10.25
N ILE A 180 4.86 -3.00 10.79
CA ILE A 180 3.56 -3.08 11.47
C ILE A 180 2.65 -1.92 11.09
N VAL A 181 1.35 -2.17 11.15
CA VAL A 181 0.30 -1.13 11.08
C VAL A 181 -0.37 -1.05 12.44
N ILE A 182 -0.39 0.14 13.02
CA ILE A 182 -1.02 0.47 14.30
C ILE A 182 -2.36 1.11 13.99
N LYS A 183 -3.45 0.44 14.39
CA LYS A 183 -4.82 0.88 14.10
C LYS A 183 -5.50 1.31 15.39
N ASN A 184 -5.82 2.61 15.53
CA ASN A 184 -6.71 3.05 16.60
C ASN A 184 -8.11 2.47 16.38
N GLN A 185 -8.67 1.82 17.41
CA GLN A 185 -9.99 1.19 17.39
C GLN A 185 -11.01 1.92 18.27
N SER A 186 -10.57 2.94 19.01
CA SER A 186 -11.40 3.70 19.94
C SER A 186 -11.75 5.10 19.45
N ARG A 187 -11.05 5.62 18.44
CA ARG A 187 -11.23 6.98 17.94
C ARG A 187 -10.99 7.10 16.44
N THR A 188 -11.62 8.11 15.86
CA THR A 188 -11.34 8.69 14.55
C THR A 188 -10.95 10.15 14.74
N ASP A 189 -10.48 10.81 13.68
CA ASP A 189 -10.35 12.27 13.69
C ASP A 189 -11.72 12.98 13.54
N ASP A 190 -11.69 14.31 13.51
CA ASP A 190 -12.89 15.17 13.38
C ASP A 190 -13.63 14.97 12.03
N LEU A 191 -12.95 14.40 11.02
CA LEU A 191 -13.50 14.06 9.72
C LEU A 191 -13.95 12.59 9.64
N CYS A 192 -13.95 11.88 10.77
CA CYS A 192 -14.23 10.44 10.86
C CYS A 192 -13.21 9.57 10.11
N GLU A 193 -12.04 10.11 9.78
CA GLU A 193 -10.95 9.36 9.17
C GLU A 193 -10.20 8.52 10.21
N GLN A 194 -9.58 7.46 9.72
CA GLN A 194 -8.88 6.50 10.56
C GLN A 194 -7.55 7.06 11.06
N LEU A 195 -7.33 6.87 12.36
CA LEU A 195 -6.11 7.24 13.05
C LEU A 195 -5.09 6.10 12.99
N TYR A 196 -4.67 5.74 11.77
CA TYR A 196 -3.75 4.63 11.53
C TYR A 196 -2.34 5.14 11.23
N THR A 197 -1.33 4.51 11.84
CA THR A 197 0.08 4.76 11.49
C THR A 197 0.82 3.47 11.25
N LYS A 198 2.01 3.56 10.62
CA LYS A 198 2.85 2.40 10.34
C LYS A 198 4.29 2.61 10.78
N TYR A 199 4.92 1.52 11.19
CA TYR A 199 6.37 1.39 11.25
C TYR A 199 6.84 0.42 10.17
N VAL A 200 8.02 0.69 9.63
CA VAL A 200 8.68 -0.14 8.62
C VAL A 200 10.03 -0.53 9.19
N ALA A 201 10.38 -1.82 9.13
CA ALA A 201 11.62 -2.36 9.65
C ALA A 201 12.83 -1.79 8.92
N GLU A 202 13.99 -1.73 9.59
CA GLU A 202 15.19 -1.07 9.07
C GLU A 202 15.63 -1.60 7.70
N ALA A 203 15.49 -2.92 7.48
CA ALA A 203 15.81 -3.55 6.20
C ALA A 203 14.94 -3.04 5.04
N PHE A 204 13.76 -2.49 5.34
CA PHE A 204 12.78 -1.95 4.38
C PHE A 204 12.75 -0.43 4.37
N LEU A 205 13.53 0.22 5.24
CA LEU A 205 13.68 1.65 5.19
C LEU A 205 14.41 2.06 3.92
N GLU A 206 13.77 2.96 3.21
CA GLU A 206 14.28 3.63 2.01
C GLU A 206 15.31 4.73 2.36
N LYS A 207 15.98 4.56 3.51
CA LYS A 207 17.02 5.43 4.05
C LYS A 207 18.23 4.57 4.37
N LYS A 208 19.16 4.45 3.43
CA LYS A 208 20.54 4.00 3.69
C LYS A 208 21.45 4.72 2.71
N GLN A 209 22.53 5.33 3.22
CA GLN A 209 23.57 6.01 2.44
C GLN A 209 23.92 5.13 1.25
N SER A 210 23.59 5.60 0.05
CA SER A 210 23.99 4.92 -1.16
C SER A 210 25.53 4.81 -1.11
N LYS A 211 26.07 3.58 -1.14
CA LYS A 211 27.48 3.34 -1.48
C LYS A 211 27.78 3.67 -2.94
N ILE A 212 26.94 4.49 -3.58
CA ILE A 212 27.19 5.00 -4.91
C ILE A 212 28.31 6.02 -4.72
N LYS A 213 29.50 5.63 -5.17
CA LYS A 213 30.61 6.54 -5.47
C LYS A 213 30.18 7.47 -6.60
N SER A 214 29.21 8.35 -6.35
CA SER A 214 29.02 9.52 -7.19
C SER A 214 30.13 10.52 -6.86
N PRO A 215 30.62 11.33 -7.82
CA PRO A 215 31.33 12.55 -7.47
C PRO A 215 30.48 13.31 -6.44
N MET A 216 31.10 13.92 -5.44
CA MET A 216 30.40 14.54 -4.31
C MET A 216 29.16 15.29 -4.77
N PRO A 217 28.00 15.13 -4.10
CA PRO A 217 26.77 15.80 -4.52
C PRO A 217 27.03 17.31 -4.63
N VAL A 218 26.65 17.87 -5.79
CA VAL A 218 27.11 19.20 -6.20
C VAL A 218 26.27 20.29 -5.54
N THR A 219 25.05 19.95 -5.09
CA THR A 219 24.06 20.88 -4.54
C THR A 219 23.36 20.32 -3.31
N LEU A 220 22.65 21.21 -2.59
CA LEU A 220 21.80 20.85 -1.44
C LEU A 220 20.65 19.91 -1.85
N THR A 221 20.03 20.15 -3.01
CA THR A 221 18.96 19.29 -3.55
C THR A 221 19.49 17.88 -3.82
N GLU A 222 20.63 17.74 -4.52
CA GLU A 222 21.23 16.43 -4.78
C GLU A 222 21.64 15.72 -3.48
N SER A 223 22.23 16.44 -2.53
CA SER A 223 22.66 15.90 -1.24
C SER A 223 21.49 15.41 -0.39
N TRP A 224 20.38 16.14 -0.40
CA TRP A 224 19.15 15.76 0.30
C TRP A 224 18.49 14.56 -0.39
N LEU A 225 18.28 14.64 -1.71
CA LEU A 225 17.62 13.58 -2.48
C LEU A 225 18.38 12.26 -2.41
N ALA A 226 19.72 12.27 -2.45
CA ALA A 226 20.57 11.08 -2.37
C ALA A 226 20.44 10.29 -1.06
N GLN A 227 19.90 10.90 0.01
CA GLN A 227 19.63 10.20 1.28
C GLN A 227 18.40 9.30 1.21
N PHE A 228 17.46 9.62 0.31
CA PHE A 228 16.15 8.97 0.20
C PHE A 228 15.98 8.20 -1.11
N LEU A 229 16.71 8.59 -2.16
CA LEU A 229 16.72 7.92 -3.44
C LEU A 229 17.61 6.66 -3.36
N THR A 230 17.11 5.64 -2.68
CA THR A 230 17.78 4.33 -2.55
C THR A 230 17.31 3.36 -3.64
N GLU A 231 18.10 2.33 -3.94
CA GLU A 231 17.68 1.25 -4.85
C GLU A 231 16.36 0.63 -4.40
N ALA A 232 16.21 0.35 -3.09
CA ALA A 232 14.97 -0.16 -2.52
C ALA A 232 13.75 0.76 -2.74
N ARG A 233 13.93 2.10 -2.67
CA ARG A 233 12.82 3.04 -2.97
C ARG A 233 12.47 3.03 -4.45
N ILE A 234 13.47 2.93 -5.32
CA ILE A 234 13.28 2.84 -6.77
C ILE A 234 12.53 1.54 -7.11
N GLU A 235 12.99 0.39 -6.63
CA GLU A 235 12.35 -0.92 -6.83
C GLU A 235 10.88 -0.89 -6.37
N LYS A 236 10.63 -0.38 -5.17
CA LYS A 236 9.26 -0.26 -4.64
C LYS A 236 8.37 0.63 -5.51
N HIS A 237 8.89 1.71 -6.08
CA HIS A 237 8.11 2.53 -7.00
C HIS A 237 7.88 1.84 -8.36
N ILE A 238 8.83 1.03 -8.84
CA ILE A 238 8.63 0.21 -10.03
C ILE A 238 7.53 -0.84 -9.78
N PHE A 239 7.51 -1.48 -8.61
CA PHE A 239 6.41 -2.38 -8.22
C PHE A 239 5.05 -1.66 -8.17
N LYS A 240 4.98 -0.46 -7.59
CA LYS A 240 3.75 0.38 -7.62
C LYS A 240 3.28 0.61 -9.06
N LEU A 241 4.17 0.97 -9.98
CA LEU A 241 3.81 1.17 -11.40
C LEU A 241 3.27 -0.12 -12.05
N ARG A 242 3.91 -1.26 -11.79
CA ARG A 242 3.46 -2.56 -12.28
C ARG A 242 2.05 -2.90 -11.78
N ASP A 243 1.81 -2.72 -10.49
CA ASP A 243 0.61 -3.21 -9.83
C ASP A 243 -0.59 -2.25 -9.98
N GLU A 244 -0.33 -0.96 -9.80
CA GLU A 244 -1.35 0.09 -9.81
C GLU A 244 -1.65 0.58 -11.23
N GLU A 245 -0.64 0.73 -12.08
CA GLU A 245 -0.83 1.19 -13.47
C GLU A 245 -0.91 0.02 -14.46
N GLY A 246 -0.56 -1.20 -14.05
CA GLY A 246 -0.59 -2.38 -14.93
C GLY A 246 0.52 -2.42 -15.96
N ILE A 247 1.62 -1.71 -15.71
CA ILE A 247 2.74 -1.61 -16.63
C ILE A 247 3.55 -2.92 -16.58
N ALA A 248 3.70 -3.58 -17.73
CA ALA A 248 4.55 -4.77 -17.82
C ALA A 248 6.02 -4.36 -17.79
N LEU A 249 6.81 -4.99 -16.92
CA LEU A 249 8.23 -4.70 -16.77
C LEU A 249 9.04 -5.40 -17.86
N VAL A 250 8.98 -4.85 -19.08
CA VAL A 250 9.68 -5.37 -20.26
C VAL A 250 10.48 -4.27 -20.96
N PHE A 251 11.59 -4.64 -21.62
CA PHE A 251 12.45 -3.69 -22.33
C PHE A 251 11.73 -2.77 -23.33
N PRO A 252 10.73 -3.23 -24.11
CA PRO A 252 9.95 -2.34 -24.98
C PRO A 252 9.23 -1.20 -24.25
N GLN A 253 8.91 -1.36 -22.95
CA GLN A 253 8.25 -0.34 -22.14
C GLN A 253 9.22 0.50 -21.29
N PHE A 254 10.53 0.26 -21.39
CA PHE A 254 11.56 0.88 -20.54
C PHE A 254 11.43 2.41 -20.47
N SER A 255 11.34 3.09 -21.61
CA SER A 255 11.24 4.56 -21.64
C SER A 255 9.92 5.08 -21.07
N ALA A 256 8.83 4.32 -21.18
CA ALA A 256 7.54 4.69 -20.60
C ALA A 256 7.61 4.57 -19.07
N ILE A 257 8.14 3.45 -18.56
CA ILE A 257 8.36 3.21 -17.13
C ILE A 257 9.23 4.33 -16.54
N MET A 258 10.34 4.68 -17.17
CA MET A 258 11.24 5.73 -16.69
C MET A 258 10.57 7.10 -16.58
N ARG A 259 9.65 7.44 -17.51
CA ARG A 259 8.89 8.70 -17.45
C ARG A 259 7.90 8.71 -16.29
N SER A 260 7.12 7.64 -16.11
CA SER A 260 6.17 7.51 -15.00
C SER A 260 6.89 7.48 -13.64
N LEU A 261 8.02 6.77 -13.57
CA LEU A 261 8.85 6.65 -12.37
C LEU A 261 9.42 7.99 -11.93
N GLY A 262 9.94 8.81 -12.86
CA GLY A 262 10.56 10.09 -12.53
C GLY A 262 9.60 11.04 -11.80
N ASN A 263 8.36 11.18 -12.28
CA ASN A 263 7.37 12.06 -11.66
C ASN A 263 6.87 11.51 -10.31
N SER A 264 6.54 10.22 -10.26
CA SER A 264 5.99 9.59 -9.06
C SER A 264 7.00 9.56 -7.91
N LEU A 265 8.26 9.28 -8.21
CA LEU A 265 9.31 9.15 -7.20
C LEU A 265 9.70 10.50 -6.56
N ILE A 266 9.78 11.58 -7.34
CA ILE A 266 10.03 12.92 -6.78
C ILE A 266 8.87 13.33 -5.88
N GLY A 267 7.63 13.16 -6.35
CA GLY A 267 6.44 13.49 -5.58
C GLY A 267 6.38 12.74 -4.26
N ASP A 268 6.63 11.43 -4.27
CA ASP A 268 6.64 10.58 -3.06
C ASP A 268 7.73 10.99 -2.07
N ILE A 269 8.95 11.29 -2.54
CA ILE A 269 10.05 11.73 -1.66
C ILE A 269 9.73 13.09 -1.03
N ILE A 270 9.24 14.05 -1.81
CA ILE A 270 8.85 15.37 -1.30
C ILE A 270 7.73 15.23 -0.27
N GLU A 271 6.70 14.45 -0.58
CA GLU A 271 5.56 14.23 0.32
C GLU A 271 5.99 13.55 1.62
N GLU A 272 6.85 12.53 1.56
CA GLU A 272 7.27 11.80 2.76
C GLU A 272 8.35 12.51 3.58
N GLU A 273 9.21 13.32 2.96
CA GLU A 273 10.42 13.88 3.59
C GLU A 273 10.44 15.41 3.66
N SER A 274 9.29 16.06 3.40
CA SER A 274 9.10 17.51 3.42
C SER A 274 9.64 18.21 4.66
N ASP A 275 9.56 17.56 5.83
CA ASP A 275 10.08 18.07 7.12
C ASP A 275 11.56 18.48 7.07
N SER A 276 12.33 17.89 6.15
CA SER A 276 13.77 18.08 6.02
C SER A 276 14.19 18.71 4.68
N MET A 277 13.22 19.08 3.85
CA MET A 277 13.46 19.52 2.47
C MET A 277 14.18 20.88 2.45
N PRO A 278 15.21 21.07 1.60
CA PRO A 278 15.84 22.37 1.44
C PRO A 278 14.85 23.40 0.89
N ALA A 279 15.00 24.67 1.31
CA ALA A 279 14.14 25.77 0.86
C ALA A 279 14.22 26.01 -0.66
N GLU A 280 15.40 25.80 -1.25
CA GLU A 280 15.64 25.91 -2.69
C GLU A 280 15.75 24.51 -3.31
N PHE A 281 14.60 23.92 -3.64
CA PHE A 281 14.53 22.63 -4.33
C PHE A 281 14.60 22.81 -5.85
N ASP A 282 15.58 22.17 -6.49
CA ASP A 282 15.76 22.18 -7.95
C ASP A 282 15.23 20.89 -8.59
N ASP A 283 14.04 20.98 -9.20
CA ASP A 283 13.37 19.85 -9.87
C ASP A 283 14.19 19.30 -11.06
N ALA A 284 14.93 20.15 -11.78
CA ALA A 284 15.73 19.70 -12.92
C ALA A 284 16.92 18.84 -12.45
N GLN A 285 17.56 19.23 -11.34
CA GLN A 285 18.61 18.43 -10.71
C GLN A 285 18.08 17.11 -10.15
N ALA A 286 16.91 17.14 -9.50
CA ALA A 286 16.25 15.94 -8.99
C ALA A 286 15.98 14.93 -10.11
N ARG A 287 15.40 15.38 -11.23
CA ARG A 287 15.15 14.54 -12.42
C ARG A 287 16.45 13.98 -13.01
N LYS A 288 17.51 14.78 -13.07
CA LYS A 288 18.82 14.33 -13.55
C LYS A 288 19.41 13.23 -12.68
N LEU A 289 19.30 13.36 -11.35
CA LEU A 289 19.79 12.34 -10.42
C LEU A 289 19.02 11.02 -10.56
N ILE A 290 17.69 11.07 -10.63
CA ILE A 290 16.84 9.90 -10.86
C ILE A 290 17.15 9.25 -12.21
N GLY A 291 17.31 10.05 -13.27
CA GLY A 291 17.70 9.58 -14.60
C GLY A 291 19.06 8.87 -14.63
N ARG A 292 19.91 9.09 -13.64
CA ARG A 292 21.18 8.35 -13.46
C ARG A 292 21.01 7.09 -12.63
N MET A 293 20.22 7.13 -11.56
CA MET A 293 20.15 6.06 -10.56
C MET A 293 19.10 4.98 -10.87
N ALA A 294 17.96 5.35 -11.44
CA ALA A 294 16.87 4.41 -11.70
C ALA A 294 17.09 3.43 -12.88
N PRO A 295 17.77 3.79 -13.99
CA PRO A 295 17.91 2.88 -15.13
C PRO A 295 18.62 1.55 -14.82
N PRO A 296 19.74 1.50 -14.05
CA PRO A 296 20.37 0.24 -13.68
C PRO A 296 19.44 -0.67 -12.86
N VAL A 297 18.67 -0.08 -11.93
CA VAL A 297 17.70 -0.81 -11.10
C VAL A 297 16.58 -1.41 -11.96
N LEU A 298 15.97 -0.58 -12.82
CA LEU A 298 14.92 -1.05 -13.72
C LEU A 298 15.42 -2.15 -14.67
N ARG A 299 16.63 -2.01 -15.20
CA ARG A 299 17.25 -3.04 -16.05
C ARG A 299 17.38 -4.37 -15.30
N GLY A 300 17.92 -4.35 -14.08
CA GLY A 300 18.06 -5.55 -13.26
C GLY A 300 16.73 -6.22 -12.95
N MET A 301 15.69 -5.44 -12.65
CA MET A 301 14.34 -5.97 -12.42
C MET A 301 13.76 -6.66 -13.66
N ILE A 302 13.88 -6.03 -14.84
CA ILE A 302 13.40 -6.62 -16.11
C ILE A 302 14.17 -7.91 -16.44
N GLU A 303 15.49 -7.93 -16.24
CA GLU A 303 16.31 -9.11 -16.50
C GLU A 303 15.93 -10.29 -15.59
N ASN A 304 15.65 -10.02 -14.30
CA ASN A 304 15.20 -11.04 -13.36
C ASN A 304 13.81 -11.61 -13.70
N GLU A 305 12.89 -10.79 -14.21
CA GLU A 305 11.57 -11.27 -14.66
C GLU A 305 11.64 -12.20 -15.89
N VAL A 306 12.67 -12.08 -16.73
CA VAL A 306 12.82 -12.91 -17.95
C VAL A 306 13.45 -14.27 -17.65
N THR A 307 14.17 -14.38 -16.54
CA THR A 307 14.84 -15.62 -16.11
C THR A 307 13.95 -16.57 -15.31
N GLU A 308 12.72 -16.16 -14.98
CA GLU A 308 11.70 -16.90 -14.22
C GLU A 308 10.57 -17.39 -15.13
#